data_AF-A0A3L8B1F7-F1
#
_entry.id   AF-A0A3L8B1F7-F1
#
_cell.length_a   1.000
_cell.length_b   1.000
_cell.length_c   1.000
_cell.angle_alpha   90.00
_cell.angle_beta   90.00
_cell.angle_gamma   90.00
#
_symmetry.space_group_name_H-M   'P 1'
#
loop_
_entity.id
_entity.type
_entity.pdbx_description
1 polymer ?
#
loop_
_entity_poly.entity_id
_entity_poly.type
_entity_poly.pdbx_seq_one_letter_code
_entity_poly.pdbx_strand_id
1 'polypeptide(L)'
;MLLRKLNYRNILLDQERSGEVVGILRRDGEVGYFSWLGFIERDEAVVFKGAVPVKLEVVAYSLRDGMPAEWIDLDRVSGEMIQGCFVGNGVYAVIESGVPRIVRRTRKE
;
A
#
# COMPACT_ATOMS: atom_id res chain seq x y z
N MET A 1 -8.72 -5.12 -1.55
CA MET A 1 -8.55 -4.31 -0.30
C MET A 1 -7.17 -4.48 0.35
N LEU A 2 -6.68 -3.48 1.10
CA LEU A 2 -5.54 -3.59 2.03
C LEU A 2 -5.99 -3.41 3.48
N LEU A 3 -5.23 -3.96 4.42
CA LEU A 3 -5.43 -3.79 5.86
C LEU A 3 -4.23 -3.08 6.45
N ARG A 4 -4.43 -1.95 7.14
CA ARG A 4 -3.41 -1.34 7.99
C ARG A 4 -3.79 -1.45 9.46
N LYS A 5 -2.77 -1.39 10.34
CA LYS A 5 -2.97 -1.40 11.79
C LYS A 5 -2.42 -0.11 12.41
N LEU A 6 -3.26 0.62 13.13
CA LEU A 6 -2.88 1.84 13.85
C LEU A 6 -3.51 1.82 15.25
N ASN A 7 -2.70 1.99 16.30
CA ASN A 7 -3.18 1.99 17.69
C ASN A 7 -4.12 0.81 18.02
N TYR A 8 -3.70 -0.40 17.65
CA TYR A 8 -4.47 -1.65 17.80
C TYR A 8 -5.78 -1.74 17.00
N ARG A 9 -6.08 -0.75 16.15
CA ARG A 9 -7.26 -0.77 15.27
C ARG A 9 -6.89 -1.24 13.88
N ASN A 10 -7.72 -2.13 13.34
CA ASN A 10 -7.69 -2.52 11.94
C ASN A 10 -8.40 -1.44 11.12
N ILE A 11 -7.75 -0.95 10.08
CA ILE A 11 -8.30 0.06 9.18
C ILE A 11 -8.24 -0.51 7.76
N LEU A 12 -9.41 -0.57 7.15
CA LEU A 12 -9.60 -1.06 5.79
C LEU A 12 -9.24 0.04 4.80
N LEU A 13 -8.46 -0.31 3.79
CA LEU A 13 -8.19 0.52 2.63
C LEU A 13 -8.81 -0.17 1.42
N ASP A 14 -9.97 0.30 1.01
CA ASP A 14 -10.73 -0.21 -0.13
C ASP A 14 -10.43 0.59 -1.41
N GLN A 15 -11.15 0.30 -2.48
CA GLN A 15 -10.99 0.99 -3.75
C GLN A 15 -11.53 2.43 -3.71
N GLU A 16 -12.36 2.76 -2.72
CA GLU A 16 -12.96 4.08 -2.60
C GLU A 16 -11.98 5.07 -1.97
N ARG A 17 -12.15 6.35 -2.31
CA ARG A 17 -11.44 7.46 -1.65
C ARG A 17 -12.11 7.73 -0.30
N SER A 18 -11.94 6.82 0.65
CA SER A 18 -12.62 6.80 1.95
C SER A 18 -12.16 7.88 2.95
N GLY A 19 -11.33 8.83 2.52
CA GLY A 19 -10.71 9.82 3.42
C GLY A 19 -9.63 9.23 4.34
N GLU A 20 -9.33 7.94 4.18
CA GLU A 20 -8.31 7.25 4.93
C GLU A 20 -6.89 7.70 4.57
N VAL A 21 -5.95 7.36 5.44
CA VAL A 21 -4.52 7.57 5.22
C VAL A 21 -3.78 6.25 5.19
N VAL A 22 -2.58 6.21 4.62
CA VAL A 22 -1.72 5.04 4.73
C VAL A 22 -0.29 5.48 5.02
N GLY A 23 0.41 4.67 5.81
CA GLY A 23 1.81 4.90 6.11
C GLY A 23 2.66 4.60 4.89
N ILE A 24 3.63 5.46 4.61
CA ILE A 24 4.68 5.26 3.62
C ILE A 24 6.01 5.17 4.34
N LEU A 25 6.73 4.06 4.13
CA LEU A 25 8.09 3.90 4.63
C LEU A 25 9.05 4.76 3.81
N ARG A 26 9.66 5.74 4.47
CA ARG A 26 10.66 6.64 3.88
C ARG A 26 12.06 6.03 3.94
N ARG A 27 13.00 6.63 3.20
CA ARG A 27 14.39 6.14 3.09
C ARG A 27 15.20 6.25 4.39
N ASP A 28 14.78 7.15 5.28
CA ASP A 28 15.32 7.34 6.63
C ASP A 28 14.81 6.28 7.62
N GLY A 29 13.82 5.48 7.23
CA GLY A 29 13.19 4.46 8.08
C GLY A 29 11.96 4.96 8.82
N GLU A 30 11.63 6.24 8.72
CA GLU A 30 10.42 6.83 9.30
C GLU A 30 9.18 6.49 8.47
N VAL A 31 8.02 6.52 9.11
CA VAL A 31 6.72 6.33 8.45
C VAL A 31 5.98 7.66 8.39
N GLY A 32 5.74 8.16 7.18
CA GLY A 32 4.87 9.33 6.95
C GLY A 32 3.47 8.89 6.53
N TYR A 33 2.42 9.56 7.00
CA TYR A 33 1.04 9.24 6.63
C TYR A 33 0.53 10.18 5.53
N PHE A 34 -0.08 9.59 4.50
CA PHE A 34 -0.59 10.31 3.33
C PHE A 34 -1.97 9.82 2.95
N SER A 35 -2.76 10.67 2.30
CA SER A 35 -4.11 10.32 1.84
C SER A 35 -4.10 9.09 0.95
N TRP A 36 -4.96 8.14 1.27
CA TRP A 36 -5.22 6.97 0.47
C TRP A 36 -6.05 7.35 -0.76
N LEU A 37 -5.58 6.96 -1.94
CA LEU A 37 -6.24 7.29 -3.21
C LEU A 37 -6.87 6.08 -3.90
N GLY A 38 -6.63 4.87 -3.40
CA GLY A 38 -7.14 3.61 -3.97
C GLY A 38 -6.03 2.76 -4.59
N PHE A 39 -6.41 1.97 -5.58
CA PHE A 39 -5.50 1.11 -6.35
C PHE A 39 -5.27 1.67 -7.75
N ILE A 40 -4.09 1.41 -8.31
CA ILE A 40 -3.72 1.82 -9.67
C ILE A 40 -2.98 0.68 -10.37
N GLU A 41 -3.30 0.40 -11.63
CA GLU A 41 -2.55 -0.57 -12.43
C GLU A 41 -1.12 -0.08 -12.65
N ARG A 42 -0.18 -1.03 -12.70
CA ARG A 42 1.25 -0.74 -12.84
C ARG A 42 1.55 0.14 -14.05
N ASP A 43 0.93 -0.15 -15.19
CA ASP A 43 1.18 0.57 -16.43
C ASP A 43 0.68 2.02 -16.35
N GLU A 44 -0.43 2.26 -15.66
CA GLU A 44 -0.93 3.61 -15.38
C GLU A 44 -0.01 4.37 -14.41
N ALA A 45 0.51 3.69 -13.38
CA ALA A 45 1.42 4.30 -12.43
C ALA A 45 2.74 4.76 -13.07
N VAL A 46 3.26 4.03 -14.06
CA VAL A 46 4.53 4.35 -14.74
C VAL A 46 4.41 5.61 -15.61
N VAL A 47 3.25 5.86 -16.20
CA VAL A 47 3.03 7.04 -17.05
C VAL A 47 2.64 8.29 -16.25
N PHE A 48 2.36 8.15 -14.96
CA PHE A 48 1.94 9.26 -14.12
C PHE A 48 3.11 10.23 -13.84
N LYS A 49 3.03 11.44 -14.38
CA LYS A 49 4.10 12.44 -14.27
C LYS A 49 4.34 12.83 -12.81
N GLY A 50 5.59 12.70 -12.37
CA GLY A 50 5.97 13.03 -10.99
C GLY A 50 5.61 11.96 -9.96
N ALA A 51 5.11 10.80 -10.38
CA ALA A 51 4.90 9.68 -9.50
C ALA A 51 6.22 9.18 -8.89
N VAL A 52 6.19 8.91 -7.60
CA VAL A 52 7.32 8.35 -6.85
C VAL A 52 6.93 6.97 -6.33
N PRO A 53 7.69 5.91 -6.67
CA PRO A 53 7.44 4.60 -6.11
C PRO A 53 7.80 4.59 -4.62
N VAL A 54 6.91 4.04 -3.81
CA VAL A 54 7.02 4.03 -2.35
C VAL A 54 6.66 2.65 -1.79
N LYS A 55 6.90 2.42 -0.50
CA LYS A 55 6.53 1.19 0.20
C LYS A 55 5.44 1.51 1.22
N LEU A 56 4.32 0.80 1.15
CA LEU A 56 3.18 1.02 2.04
C LEU A 56 3.30 0.19 3.31
N GLU A 57 3.05 0.85 4.44
CA GLU A 57 3.00 0.23 5.76
C GLU A 57 1.60 -0.35 6.00
N VAL A 58 1.41 -1.59 5.54
CA VAL A 58 0.18 -2.38 5.68
C VAL A 58 0.51 -3.75 6.29
N VAL A 59 -0.49 -4.46 6.80
CA VAL A 59 -0.32 -5.78 7.45
C VAL A 59 -0.78 -6.94 6.58
N ALA A 60 -1.80 -6.73 5.76
CA ALA A 60 -2.40 -7.76 4.94
C ALA A 60 -3.10 -7.15 3.72
N TYR A 61 -3.44 -8.02 2.76
CA TYR A 61 -4.24 -7.66 1.59
C TYR A 61 -5.29 -8.73 1.31
N SER A 62 -6.33 -8.37 0.56
CA SER A 62 -7.35 -9.29 0.04
C SER A 62 -7.53 -9.03 -1.45
N LEU A 63 -7.56 -10.12 -2.24
CA LEU A 63 -7.80 -10.10 -3.68
C LEU A 63 -9.29 -9.94 -4.03
N ARG A 64 -10.17 -10.12 -3.05
CA ARG A 64 -11.62 -9.97 -3.22
C ARG A 64 -12.12 -8.84 -2.35
N ASP A 65 -12.98 -8.01 -2.91
CA ASP A 65 -13.76 -7.04 -2.16
C ASP A 65 -15.03 -7.75 -1.68
N GLY A 66 -15.27 -7.77 -0.36
CA GLY A 66 -16.41 -8.48 0.22
C GLY A 66 -16.16 -8.94 1.66
N MET A 67 -17.26 -9.28 2.35
CA MET A 67 -17.24 -9.82 3.71
C MET A 67 -17.81 -11.24 3.72
N PRO A 68 -17.11 -12.23 4.31
CA PRO A 68 -15.77 -12.10 4.93
C PRO A 68 -14.66 -11.95 3.88
N ALA A 69 -13.69 -11.08 4.17
CA ALA A 69 -12.50 -10.93 3.34
C ALA A 69 -11.48 -12.04 3.66
N GLU A 70 -10.94 -12.66 2.62
CA GLU A 70 -9.82 -13.60 2.74
C GLU A 70 -8.51 -12.80 2.79
N TRP A 71 -8.03 -12.55 4.01
CA TRP A 71 -6.81 -11.79 4.24
C TRP A 71 -5.57 -12.66 4.06
N ILE A 72 -4.62 -12.15 3.26
CA ILE A 72 -3.29 -12.69 3.10
C ILE A 72 -2.33 -11.75 3.84
N ASP A 73 -1.73 -12.26 4.92
CA ASP A 73 -0.75 -11.52 5.70
C ASP A 73 0.54 -11.29 4.90
N LEU A 74 1.11 -10.10 5.03
CA LEU A 74 2.44 -9.80 4.47
C LEU A 74 3.51 -10.36 5.40
N ASP A 75 4.49 -11.06 4.85
CA ASP A 75 5.60 -11.57 5.65
C ASP A 75 6.54 -10.44 6.10
N ARG A 76 6.33 -9.99 7.34
CA ARG A 76 7.15 -8.96 7.99
C ARG A 76 8.58 -9.42 8.24
N VAL A 77 8.85 -10.73 8.34
CA VAL A 77 10.18 -11.28 8.61
C VAL A 77 11.06 -11.15 7.38
N SER A 78 10.54 -11.53 6.21
CA SER A 78 11.22 -11.30 4.93
C SER A 78 11.13 -9.84 4.43
N GLY A 79 10.31 -9.02 5.11
CA GLY A 79 10.18 -7.59 4.84
C GLY A 79 9.31 -7.29 3.63
N GLU A 80 8.28 -8.11 3.38
CA GLU A 80 7.28 -7.85 2.36
C GLU A 80 6.46 -6.60 2.66
N MET A 81 6.26 -5.81 1.62
CA MET A 81 5.48 -4.59 1.64
C MET A 81 4.74 -4.46 0.31
N ILE A 82 3.65 -3.68 0.29
CA ILE A 82 3.00 -3.34 -0.98
C ILE A 82 3.69 -2.13 -1.60
N GLN A 83 3.95 -2.19 -2.90
CA GLN A 83 4.40 -1.03 -3.64
C GLN A 83 3.28 -0.01 -3.76
N GLY A 84 3.55 1.23 -3.38
CA GLY A 84 2.69 2.37 -3.63
C GLY A 84 3.22 3.27 -4.74
N CYS A 85 2.34 4.15 -5.20
CA CYS A 85 2.61 5.22 -6.15
C CYS A 85 2.18 6.54 -5.53
N PHE A 86 3.14 7.35 -5.07
CA PHE A 86 2.89 8.66 -4.48
C PHE A 86 2.83 9.72 -5.58
N VAL A 87 1.76 10.51 -5.60
CA VAL A 87 1.48 11.51 -6.66
C VAL A 87 1.36 12.95 -6.13
N GLY A 88 2.04 13.24 -5.01
CA GLY A 88 2.11 14.58 -4.42
C GLY A 88 1.04 14.86 -3.37
N ASN A 89 -0.22 14.52 -3.63
CA ASN A 89 -1.34 14.74 -2.70
C ASN A 89 -1.84 13.47 -2.00
N GLY A 90 -1.27 12.32 -2.34
CA GLY A 90 -1.68 11.03 -1.79
C GLY A 90 -0.98 9.88 -2.47
N VAL A 91 -1.42 8.68 -2.13
CA VAL A 91 -0.78 7.44 -2.57
C VAL A 91 -1.80 6.40 -3.00
N TYR A 92 -1.51 5.77 -4.13
CA TYR A 92 -2.19 4.57 -4.60
C TYR A 92 -1.38 3.33 -4.20
N ALA A 93 -2.05 2.19 -3.98
CA ALA A 93 -1.37 0.90 -4.06
C ALA A 93 -1.27 0.45 -5.52
N VAL A 94 -0.09 0.00 -5.91
CA VAL A 94 0.14 -0.53 -7.26
C VAL A 94 -0.36 -1.96 -7.32
N ILE A 95 -1.18 -2.25 -8.31
CA ILE A 95 -1.62 -3.60 -8.67
C ILE A 95 -1.07 -4.00 -10.04
N GLU A 96 -0.99 -5.29 -10.29
CA GLU A 96 -0.64 -5.87 -11.58
C GLU A 96 -1.65 -6.99 -11.86
N SER A 97 -2.51 -6.79 -12.86
CA SER A 97 -3.61 -7.72 -13.18
C SER A 97 -4.51 -8.00 -11.97
N GLY A 98 -4.88 -6.96 -11.22
CA GLY A 98 -5.71 -7.08 -10.01
C GLY A 98 -5.00 -7.59 -8.75
N VAL A 99 -3.71 -7.92 -8.80
CA VAL A 99 -2.94 -8.41 -7.66
C VAL A 99 -2.05 -7.29 -7.10
N PRO A 100 -2.07 -7.01 -5.78
CA PRO A 100 -1.15 -6.05 -5.17
C PRO A 100 0.31 -6.41 -5.44
N ARG A 101 1.09 -5.43 -5.92
CA ARG A 101 2.50 -5.64 -6.21
C ARG A 101 3.30 -5.68 -4.91
N ILE A 102 3.78 -6.86 -4.54
CA ILE A 102 4.64 -7.06 -3.37
C ILE A 102 6.09 -6.70 -3.71
N VAL A 103 6.73 -5.92 -2.83
CA VAL A 103 8.14 -5.56 -2.87
C VAL A 103 8.79 -5.87 -1.53
N ARG A 104 10.11 -6.06 -1.52
CA ARG A 104 10.85 -6.31 -0.28
C ARG A 104 11.58 -5.07 0.21
N ARG A 105 11.65 -4.91 1.53
CA ARG A 105 12.56 -3.95 2.16
C ARG A 105 13.98 -4.44 1.96
N THR A 106 14.71 -3.81 1.05
CA THR A 106 16.18 -3.92 1.03
C THR A 106 16.69 -3.42 2.37
N ARG A 107 17.31 -4.30 3.17
CA ARG A 107 18.07 -3.87 4.35
C ARG A 107 19.22 -3.00 3.81
N LYS A 108 19.42 -1.81 4.37
CA LYS A 108 20.72 -1.16 4.26
C LYS A 108 21.68 -2.04 5.05
N GLU A 109 22.71 -2.54 4.39
CA GLU A 109 23.92 -3.06 5.05
C GLU A 109 24.60 -1.94 5.85
#